data_AF-A0A8C5U2Y5-F1
#
_entry.id   AF-A0A8C5U2Y5-F1
#
_cell.length_a   1.000
_cell.length_b   1.000
_cell.length_c   1.000
_cell.angle_alpha   90.00
_cell.angle_beta   90.00
_cell.angle_gamma   90.00
#
_symmetry.space_group_name_H-M   'P 1'
#
loop_
_entity.id
_entity.type
_entity.pdbx_description
1 polymer ?
#
loop_
_entity_poly.entity_id
_entity_poly.type
_entity_poly.pdbx_seq_one_letter_code
_entity_poly.pdbx_strand_id
1 'polypeptide(L)'
;MEVGAEGFARCLPRLRQQPVQSKLFCVHSPFPNSGFVPSLFDSPAERYLKARRSVQRFTLVQLVCSKHFCSVVGPQTHLYVVHPYNFFLFPSTLGVRDVELTLSASSIQFLSHYGFDYNKFLKDGIPYMNEVQEKNLRQHLLAGSWKVCLSAPLKLLLQSVIGYHVLEVQLVLRQALQNVWTEPLGDKKLMVKKVSPEHRQLLENSSYDRCQKKLILLAARGFTNLFQILVNAKKPLVGHNMLMDLMHLHDKFYRPLPESYEEFKRNIHNLFPVIIDTKTVTKSMQKVRCTGLFSFQGYLFILQGSPFK
;
A
#
# COMPACT_ATOMS: atom_id res chain seq x y z
N MET A 1 -9.76 -3.39 -13.66
CA MET A 1 -8.43 -3.08 -14.24
C MET A 1 -7.38 -3.64 -13.31
N GLU A 2 -6.43 -4.40 -13.83
CA GLU A 2 -5.29 -4.89 -13.06
C GLU A 2 -4.14 -3.90 -13.17
N VAL A 3 -3.48 -3.63 -12.04
CA VAL A 3 -2.48 -2.57 -11.93
C VAL A 3 -1.27 -3.11 -11.17
N GLY A 4 -0.13 -3.18 -11.84
CA GLY A 4 1.18 -3.37 -11.23
C GLY A 4 1.99 -2.06 -11.20
N ALA A 5 3.27 -2.15 -10.87
CA ALA A 5 4.17 -1.02 -10.67
C ALA A 5 4.26 -0.12 -11.91
N GLU A 6 4.37 -0.72 -13.11
CA GLU A 6 4.47 0.03 -14.38
C GLU A 6 3.22 0.88 -14.66
N GLY A 7 2.03 0.32 -14.38
CA GLY A 7 0.75 0.97 -14.63
C GLY A 7 0.28 1.94 -13.53
N PHE A 8 0.87 1.86 -12.34
CA PHE A 8 0.37 2.53 -11.14
C PHE A 8 0.37 4.06 -11.26
N ALA A 9 1.45 4.65 -11.77
CA ALA A 9 1.57 6.10 -11.90
C ALA A 9 0.48 6.71 -12.80
N ARG A 10 0.07 5.99 -13.85
CA ARG A 10 -0.98 6.42 -14.79
C ARG A 10 -2.39 6.34 -14.17
N CYS A 11 -2.56 5.49 -13.15
CA CYS A 11 -3.85 5.30 -12.46
C CYS A 11 -4.11 6.36 -11.38
N LEU A 12 -3.06 6.87 -10.73
CA LEU A 12 -3.17 7.82 -9.61
C LEU A 12 -4.08 9.04 -9.87
N PRO A 13 -4.00 9.74 -11.02
CA PRO A 13 -4.88 10.89 -11.28
C PRO A 13 -6.37 10.51 -11.32
N ARG A 14 -6.70 9.32 -11.84
CA ARG A 14 -8.09 8.85 -12.01
C ARG A 14 -8.76 8.51 -10.68
N LEU A 15 -7.96 8.19 -9.66
CA LEU A 15 -8.39 7.77 -8.32
C LEU A 15 -8.60 8.95 -7.35
N ARG A 16 -8.14 10.16 -7.68
CA ARG A 16 -8.17 11.33 -6.77
C ARG A 16 -9.55 11.93 -6.49
N GLN A 17 -10.57 11.64 -7.30
CA GLN A 17 -11.76 12.52 -7.35
C GLN A 17 -13.06 12.01 -6.70
N GLN A 18 -13.17 10.75 -6.21
CA GLN A 18 -14.48 10.20 -5.82
C GLN A 18 -14.40 9.15 -4.70
N PRO A 19 -15.54 8.81 -4.04
CA PRO A 19 -15.59 7.76 -3.02
C PRO A 19 -15.12 6.40 -3.53
N VAL A 20 -14.44 5.67 -2.64
CA VAL A 20 -13.77 4.41 -2.94
C VAL A 20 -14.30 3.32 -2.00
N GLN A 21 -14.84 2.25 -2.58
CA GLN A 21 -15.06 1.00 -1.88
C GLN A 21 -13.76 0.18 -1.96
N SER A 22 -13.33 -0.45 -0.87
CA SER A 22 -12.14 -1.30 -0.91
C SER A 22 -12.41 -2.68 -0.32
N LYS A 23 -11.67 -3.65 -0.82
CA LYS A 23 -11.59 -5.01 -0.30
C LYS A 23 -10.15 -5.48 -0.44
N LEU A 24 -9.50 -5.83 0.66
CA LEU A 24 -8.13 -6.35 0.58
C LEU A 24 -8.14 -7.87 0.44
N PHE A 25 -7.19 -8.37 -0.34
CA PHE A 25 -6.90 -9.79 -0.44
C PHE A 25 -5.53 -10.02 0.19
N CYS A 26 -5.54 -10.58 1.40
CA CYS A 26 -4.34 -10.87 2.16
C CYS A 26 -4.11 -12.38 2.16
N VAL A 27 -2.84 -12.80 2.09
CA VAL A 27 -2.47 -14.21 2.27
C VAL A 27 -2.51 -14.49 3.76
N HIS A 28 -3.68 -14.86 4.27
CA HIS A 28 -3.87 -15.20 5.68
C HIS A 28 -3.94 -16.72 5.87
N SER A 29 -3.09 -17.27 6.73
CA SER A 29 -3.37 -18.59 7.31
C SER A 29 -4.24 -18.43 8.55
N PRO A 30 -5.29 -19.26 8.73
CA PRO A 30 -5.78 -19.52 10.07
C PRO A 30 -4.59 -20.00 10.92
N PHE A 31 -4.47 -19.38 12.09
CA PHE A 31 -3.34 -19.35 13.00
C PHE A 31 -2.73 -20.74 13.30
N PRO A 32 -1.41 -20.95 13.13
CA PRO A 32 -0.81 -22.28 13.31
C PRO A 32 -0.55 -22.70 14.77
N ASN A 33 -0.68 -21.81 15.76
CA ASN A 33 -0.34 -22.12 17.16
C ASN A 33 -1.58 -22.13 18.07
N SER A 34 -1.80 -23.26 18.75
CA SER A 34 -2.77 -23.44 19.83
C SER A 34 -2.52 -22.43 20.95
N GLY A 35 -3.45 -21.49 21.13
CA GLY A 35 -3.35 -20.36 22.08
C GLY A 35 -3.69 -19.01 21.46
N PHE A 36 -3.62 -18.89 20.12
CA PHE A 36 -3.92 -17.65 19.39
C PHE A 36 -5.13 -17.75 18.46
N VAL A 37 -5.89 -18.83 18.59
CA VAL A 37 -7.16 -19.01 17.88
C VAL A 37 -8.19 -18.06 18.49
N PRO A 38 -8.93 -17.29 17.66
CA PRO A 38 -10.04 -16.49 18.14
C PRO A 38 -11.08 -17.37 18.86
N SER A 39 -11.38 -17.03 20.11
CA SER A 39 -12.45 -17.65 20.88
C SER A 39 -13.74 -16.87 20.69
N LEU A 40 -14.88 -17.57 20.77
CA LEU A 40 -16.19 -16.91 20.81
C LEU A 40 -16.31 -15.94 21.99
N PHE A 41 -15.59 -16.23 23.08
CA PHE A 41 -15.61 -15.47 24.33
C PHE A 41 -14.55 -14.37 24.40
N ASP A 42 -13.71 -14.21 23.37
CA ASP A 42 -12.71 -13.14 23.37
C ASP A 42 -13.42 -11.77 23.38
N SER A 43 -12.94 -10.87 24.23
CA SER A 43 -13.23 -9.45 24.14
C SER A 43 -12.71 -8.86 22.82
N PRO A 44 -13.24 -7.70 22.37
CA PRO A 44 -12.75 -7.04 21.16
C PRO A 44 -11.23 -6.75 21.20
N ALA A 45 -10.69 -6.41 22.37
CA ALA A 45 -9.26 -6.16 22.55
C ALA A 45 -8.43 -7.44 22.40
N GLU A 46 -8.89 -8.57 22.94
CA GLU A 46 -8.20 -9.86 22.78
C GLU A 46 -8.22 -10.34 21.32
N ARG A 47 -9.36 -10.19 20.63
CA ARG A 47 -9.45 -10.49 19.19
C ARG A 47 -8.50 -9.61 18.38
N TYR A 48 -8.42 -8.33 18.71
CA TYR A 48 -7.47 -7.41 18.09
C TYR A 48 -6.02 -7.87 18.30
N LEU A 49 -5.64 -8.23 19.52
CA LEU A 49 -4.27 -8.69 19.81
C LEU A 49 -3.92 -9.98 19.07
N LYS A 50 -4.86 -10.93 18.97
CA LYS A 50 -4.69 -12.16 18.19
C LYS A 50 -4.53 -11.84 16.69
N ALA A 51 -5.43 -11.03 16.13
CA ALA A 51 -5.40 -10.60 14.74
C ALA A 51 -4.12 -9.81 14.39
N ARG A 52 -3.66 -8.94 15.30
CA ARG A 52 -2.47 -8.08 15.13
C ARG A 52 -1.24 -8.90 14.80
N ARG A 53 -1.01 -10.00 15.52
CA ARG A 53 0.13 -10.89 15.27
C ARG A 53 0.08 -11.52 13.88
N SER A 54 -1.12 -11.85 13.39
CA SER A 54 -1.29 -12.36 12.03
C SER A 54 -0.99 -11.28 10.99
N VAL A 55 -1.59 -10.09 11.13
CA VAL A 55 -1.41 -8.98 10.19
C VAL A 55 0.05 -8.55 10.06
N GLN A 56 0.77 -8.51 11.19
CA GLN A 56 2.19 -8.16 11.21
C GLN A 56 3.05 -9.22 10.51
N ARG A 57 2.73 -10.50 10.68
CA ARG A 57 3.48 -11.62 10.10
C ARG A 57 3.22 -11.80 8.60
N PHE A 58 1.98 -11.68 8.14
CA PHE A 58 1.61 -12.08 6.78
C PHE A 58 1.74 -10.94 5.76
N THR A 59 2.12 -11.32 4.54
CA THR A 59 2.32 -10.40 3.42
C THR A 59 0.99 -9.99 2.79
N LEU A 60 0.84 -8.70 2.51
CA LEU A 60 -0.27 -8.18 1.72
C LEU A 60 0.11 -8.23 0.24
N VAL A 61 -0.56 -9.09 -0.54
CA VAL A 61 -0.18 -9.37 -1.94
C VAL A 61 -1.06 -8.65 -2.96
N GLN A 62 -2.29 -8.31 -2.59
CA GLN A 62 -3.23 -7.64 -3.48
C GLN A 62 -4.25 -6.77 -2.73
N LEU A 63 -4.56 -5.62 -3.30
CA LEU A 63 -5.63 -4.76 -2.83
C LEU A 63 -6.60 -4.49 -3.96
N VAL A 64 -7.89 -4.73 -3.72
CA VAL A 64 -8.96 -4.38 -4.67
C VAL A 64 -9.68 -3.15 -4.18
N CYS A 65 -9.85 -2.16 -5.05
CA CYS A 65 -10.74 -1.04 -4.75
C CYS A 65 -11.56 -0.65 -5.96
N SER A 66 -12.77 -0.18 -5.70
CA SER A 66 -13.75 0.18 -6.70
C SER A 66 -14.12 1.64 -6.51
N LYS A 67 -14.04 2.41 -7.59
CA LYS A 67 -14.56 3.78 -7.64
C LYS A 67 -16.03 3.74 -8.03
N HIS A 68 -16.88 4.43 -7.28
CA HIS A 68 -18.32 4.53 -7.57
C HIS A 68 -18.65 5.93 -8.06
N PHE A 69 -19.27 6.01 -9.23
CA PHE A 69 -19.75 7.25 -9.83
C PHE A 69 -21.27 7.15 -10.01
N CYS A 70 -22.01 8.09 -9.44
CA CYS A 70 -23.43 8.24 -9.78
C CYS A 70 -23.54 9.21 -10.95
N SER A 71 -24.03 8.72 -12.09
CA SER A 71 -24.40 9.53 -13.24
C SER A 71 -25.92 9.66 -13.28
N VAL A 72 -26.40 10.88 -13.50
CA VAL A 72 -27.83 11.12 -13.73
C VAL A 72 -28.07 11.08 -15.22
N VAL A 73 -28.84 10.09 -15.69
CA VAL A 73 -29.25 10.00 -17.10
C VAL A 73 -30.73 10.39 -17.16
N GLY A 74 -31.00 11.58 -17.70
CA GLY A 74 -32.35 12.11 -17.79
C GLY A 74 -32.97 12.50 -16.43
N PRO A 75 -34.26 12.89 -16.40
CA PRO A 75 -34.86 13.53 -15.24
C PRO A 75 -35.06 12.63 -14.01
N GLN A 76 -34.94 11.30 -14.11
CA GLN A 76 -35.21 10.38 -12.97
C GLN A 76 -34.36 9.10 -12.90
N THR A 77 -33.36 8.87 -13.75
CA THR A 77 -32.52 7.65 -13.62
C THR A 77 -31.14 7.96 -13.02
N HIS A 78 -30.90 7.42 -11.82
CA HIS A 78 -29.60 7.43 -11.17
C HIS A 78 -28.87 6.12 -11.49
N LEU A 79 -27.83 6.20 -12.31
CA LEU A 79 -26.99 5.05 -12.67
C LEU A 79 -25.69 5.10 -11.90
N TYR A 80 -25.37 4.01 -11.18
CA TYR A 80 -24.09 3.85 -10.54
C TYR A 80 -23.12 3.10 -11.46
N VAL A 81 -22.07 3.78 -11.90
CA VAL A 81 -20.96 3.22 -12.65
C VAL A 81 -19.84 2.86 -11.68
N VAL A 82 -19.36 1.62 -11.75
CA VAL A 82 -18.30 1.10 -10.89
C VAL A 82 -17.07 0.77 -11.71
N HIS A 83 -15.92 1.29 -11.28
CA HIS A 83 -14.62 0.99 -11.89
C HIS A 83 -13.73 0.23 -10.87
N PRO A 84 -13.65 -1.11 -10.97
CA PRO A 84 -12.79 -1.91 -10.09
C PRO A 84 -11.32 -1.84 -10.52
N TYR A 85 -10.44 -1.74 -9.54
CA TYR A 85 -8.98 -1.77 -9.66
C TYR A 85 -8.43 -2.86 -8.77
N ASN A 86 -7.56 -3.70 -9.33
CA ASN A 86 -6.85 -4.77 -8.63
C ASN A 86 -5.36 -4.41 -8.63
N PHE A 87 -4.85 -3.98 -7.48
CA PHE A 87 -3.45 -3.61 -7.31
C PHE A 87 -2.66 -4.79 -6.79
N PHE A 88 -1.64 -5.22 -7.53
CA PHE A 88 -0.67 -6.20 -7.06
C PHE A 88 0.39 -5.47 -6.24
N LEU A 89 0.68 -5.97 -5.04
CA LEU A 89 1.48 -5.27 -4.03
C LEU A 89 2.68 -6.11 -3.65
N PHE A 90 3.84 -5.48 -3.50
CA PHE A 90 5.05 -6.14 -3.03
C PHE A 90 5.76 -5.24 -2.01
N PRO A 91 6.27 -5.76 -0.88
CA PRO A 91 6.98 -4.92 0.08
C PRO A 91 8.17 -4.19 -0.55
N SER A 92 8.34 -2.91 -0.23
CA SER A 92 9.50 -2.17 -0.72
C SER A 92 10.80 -2.77 -0.15
N THR A 93 11.70 -3.21 -1.03
CA THR A 93 13.06 -3.64 -0.68
C THR A 93 14.05 -2.48 -0.63
N LEU A 94 13.63 -1.28 -1.05
CA LEU A 94 14.49 -0.10 -1.13
C LEU A 94 14.93 0.38 0.26
N GLY A 95 16.23 0.37 0.54
CA GLY A 95 16.83 0.91 1.77
C GLY A 95 16.42 0.22 3.08
N VAL A 96 15.81 -0.96 3.01
CA VAL A 96 15.48 -1.82 4.15
C VAL A 96 16.29 -3.11 4.02
N ARG A 97 16.92 -3.56 5.12
CA ARG A 97 17.57 -4.89 5.16
C ARG A 97 16.54 -5.98 4.85
N ASP A 98 17.02 -7.06 4.24
CA ASP A 98 16.27 -8.23 3.72
C ASP A 98 14.82 -8.34 4.23
N VAL A 99 13.84 -8.12 3.34
CA VAL A 99 12.42 -8.19 3.68
C VAL A 99 11.95 -9.64 3.56
N GLU A 100 11.75 -10.29 4.70
CA GLU A 100 11.20 -11.64 4.73
C GLU A 100 9.70 -11.65 4.39
N LEU A 101 9.33 -12.49 3.43
CA LEU A 101 7.94 -12.69 3.02
C LEU A 101 7.39 -13.96 3.66
N THR A 102 6.34 -13.82 4.48
CA THR A 102 5.59 -14.99 4.95
C THR A 102 4.33 -15.18 4.11
N LEU A 103 4.17 -16.39 3.57
CA LEU A 103 3.00 -16.86 2.84
C LEU A 103 2.56 -18.21 3.44
N SER A 104 1.25 -18.50 3.39
CA SER A 104 0.72 -19.79 3.80
C SER A 104 0.45 -20.67 2.59
N ALA A 105 0.81 -21.96 2.69
CA ALA A 105 0.60 -22.94 1.62
C ALA A 105 -0.89 -23.07 1.24
N SER A 106 -1.79 -23.08 2.24
CA SER A 106 -3.23 -23.17 1.98
C SER A 106 -3.78 -21.93 1.27
N SER A 107 -3.31 -20.74 1.65
CA SER A 107 -3.67 -19.49 0.99
C SER A 107 -3.12 -19.43 -0.43
N ILE A 108 -1.89 -19.91 -0.66
CA ILE A 108 -1.31 -20.03 -2.01
C ILE A 108 -2.16 -20.97 -2.86
N GLN A 109 -2.48 -22.16 -2.35
CA GLN A 109 -3.30 -23.12 -3.09
C GLN A 109 -4.68 -22.54 -3.43
N PHE A 110 -5.33 -21.86 -2.48
CA PHE A 110 -6.59 -21.17 -2.71
C PHE A 110 -6.46 -20.11 -3.80
N LEU A 111 -5.48 -19.20 -3.68
CA LEU A 111 -5.28 -18.12 -4.66
C LEU A 111 -4.95 -18.67 -6.06
N SER A 112 -4.11 -19.70 -6.16
CA SER A 112 -3.84 -20.41 -7.41
C SER A 112 -5.11 -20.99 -8.04
N HIS A 113 -5.99 -21.59 -7.23
CA HIS A 113 -7.26 -22.14 -7.72
C HIS A 113 -8.16 -21.07 -8.33
N TYR A 114 -8.14 -19.85 -7.78
CA TYR A 114 -8.90 -18.71 -8.31
C TYR A 114 -8.12 -17.85 -9.31
N GLY A 115 -7.02 -18.36 -9.87
CA GLY A 115 -6.29 -17.72 -10.96
C GLY A 115 -5.45 -16.50 -10.56
N PHE A 116 -4.95 -16.44 -9.33
CA PHE A 116 -4.06 -15.37 -8.89
C PHE A 116 -2.74 -15.36 -9.70
N ASP A 117 -2.36 -14.20 -10.23
CA ASP A 117 -1.14 -14.04 -11.02
C ASP A 117 0.07 -13.72 -10.13
N TYR A 118 0.84 -14.75 -9.79
CA TYR A 118 2.08 -14.62 -9.02
C TYR A 118 3.18 -13.86 -9.75
N ASN A 119 3.19 -13.84 -11.09
CA ASN A 119 4.18 -13.07 -11.83
C ASN A 119 3.92 -11.57 -11.66
N LYS A 120 2.66 -11.13 -11.68
CA LYS A 120 2.29 -9.74 -11.41
C LYS A 120 2.63 -9.34 -9.98
N PHE A 121 2.41 -10.23 -9.01
CA PHE A 121 2.82 -10.01 -7.62
C PHE A 121 4.35 -9.90 -7.46
N LEU A 122 5.12 -10.86 -7.99
CA LEU A 122 6.56 -10.97 -7.73
C LEU A 122 7.41 -10.05 -8.62
N LYS A 123 7.01 -9.81 -9.88
CA LYS A 123 7.82 -9.08 -10.87
C LYS A 123 7.36 -7.63 -11.08
N ASP A 124 6.06 -7.38 -10.98
CA ASP A 124 5.44 -6.07 -11.23
C ASP A 124 4.60 -5.60 -10.03
N GLY A 125 4.95 -6.06 -8.82
CA GLY A 125 4.25 -5.67 -7.60
C GLY A 125 4.56 -4.22 -7.24
N ILE A 126 3.51 -3.46 -6.93
CA ILE A 126 3.65 -2.06 -6.54
C ILE A 126 4.31 -2.01 -5.15
N PRO A 127 5.43 -1.31 -5.00
CA PRO A 127 6.11 -1.20 -3.72
C PRO A 127 5.21 -0.51 -2.69
N TYR A 128 5.37 -0.85 -1.43
CA TYR A 128 4.72 -0.13 -0.35
C TYR A 128 5.59 -0.08 0.90
N MET A 129 5.35 0.94 1.73
CA MET A 129 6.00 1.11 3.03
C MET A 129 5.16 1.98 3.96
N ASN A 130 5.34 1.81 5.26
CA ASN A 130 4.73 2.66 6.28
C ASN A 130 5.63 3.87 6.63
N GLU A 131 5.13 4.77 7.48
CA GLU A 131 5.84 6.00 7.86
C GLU A 131 7.17 5.73 8.57
N VAL A 132 7.27 4.63 9.33
CA VAL A 132 8.51 4.27 10.05
C VAL A 132 9.58 3.83 9.05
N GLN A 133 9.22 2.95 8.12
CA GLN A 133 10.08 2.50 7.03
C GLN A 133 10.50 3.67 6.14
N GLU A 134 9.58 4.58 5.84
CA GLU A 134 9.88 5.78 5.07
C GLU A 134 10.88 6.70 5.80
N LYS A 135 10.70 6.92 7.11
CA LYS A 135 11.63 7.72 7.92
C LYS A 135 13.03 7.10 7.92
N ASN A 136 13.13 5.79 8.06
CA ASN A 136 14.39 5.07 8.00
C ASN A 136 15.05 5.22 6.63
N LEU A 137 14.29 5.01 5.55
CA LEU A 137 14.78 5.23 4.19
C LEU A 137 15.28 6.66 4.00
N ARG A 138 14.53 7.67 4.44
CA ARG A 138 14.97 9.07 4.37
C ARG A 138 16.28 9.31 5.12
N GLN A 139 16.43 8.74 6.32
CA GLN A 139 17.68 8.84 7.08
C GLN A 139 18.85 8.15 6.37
N HIS A 140 18.64 6.96 5.79
CA HIS A 140 19.65 6.27 4.99
C HIS A 140 20.05 7.06 3.74
N LEU A 141 19.08 7.65 3.04
CA LEU A 141 19.33 8.50 1.87
C LEU A 141 20.11 9.78 2.23
N LEU A 142 20.00 10.27 3.48
CA LEU A 142 20.74 11.42 3.99
C LEU A 142 22.14 11.04 4.48
N ALA A 143 22.31 9.87 5.10
CA ALA A 143 23.58 9.41 5.67
C ALA A 143 24.63 9.01 4.61
N GLY A 144 24.22 8.72 3.37
CA GLY A 144 25.14 8.44 2.25
C GLY A 144 26.03 7.20 2.45
N SER A 145 25.66 6.29 3.36
CA SER A 145 26.48 5.15 3.76
C SER A 145 26.42 4.00 2.75
N TRP A 146 26.95 4.22 1.54
CA TRP A 146 27.13 3.19 0.53
C TRP A 146 28.60 3.15 0.12
N LYS A 147 29.34 2.15 0.59
CA LYS A 147 30.70 1.89 0.13
C LYS A 147 30.64 1.00 -1.11
N VAL A 148 30.87 1.59 -2.28
CA VAL A 148 31.08 0.84 -3.52
C VAL A 148 32.45 1.25 -4.09
N CYS A 149 33.42 0.34 -4.02
CA CYS A 149 34.71 0.52 -4.68
C CYS A 149 34.62 -0.02 -6.12
N LEU A 150 34.63 0.87 -7.11
CA LEU A 150 34.73 0.51 -8.53
C LEU A 150 35.87 1.31 -9.17
N SER A 151 36.91 0.60 -9.62
CA SER A 151 37.90 1.11 -10.57
C SER A 151 37.46 0.68 -11.98
N ALA A 152 36.78 1.56 -12.73
CA ALA A 152 36.29 1.20 -14.06
C ALA A 152 36.13 2.44 -15.00
N PRO A 153 36.13 2.24 -16.33
CA PRO A 153 36.55 3.21 -17.36
C PRO A 153 35.53 4.34 -17.66
N LEU A 154 35.89 5.24 -18.59
CA LEU A 154 35.20 6.51 -18.93
C LEU A 154 33.67 6.44 -19.11
N LYS A 155 33.16 5.30 -19.58
CA LYS A 155 31.73 5.00 -19.72
C LYS A 155 31.47 3.51 -19.41
N LEU A 156 30.52 3.22 -18.54
CA LEU A 156 30.11 1.86 -18.18
C LEU A 156 28.61 1.69 -18.40
N LEU A 157 28.20 0.63 -19.10
CA LEU A 157 26.80 0.31 -19.35
C LEU A 157 26.38 -0.84 -18.43
N LEU A 158 25.54 -0.56 -17.45
CA LEU A 158 24.89 -1.58 -16.64
C LEU A 158 23.67 -2.10 -17.39
N GLN A 159 23.70 -3.39 -17.73
CA GLN A 159 22.57 -4.12 -18.29
C GLN A 159 21.78 -4.81 -17.18
N SER A 160 20.49 -5.08 -17.41
CA SER A 160 19.62 -5.86 -16.50
C SER A 160 19.16 -5.15 -15.22
N VAL A 161 19.19 -3.82 -15.17
CA VAL A 161 18.55 -3.09 -14.05
C VAL A 161 17.12 -2.73 -14.48
N ILE A 162 16.11 -3.27 -13.80
CA ILE A 162 14.69 -3.16 -14.20
C ILE A 162 13.94 -2.26 -13.20
N GLY A 163 13.16 -1.31 -13.72
CA GLY A 163 12.19 -0.55 -12.92
C GLY A 163 12.80 0.28 -11.80
N TYR A 164 12.27 0.16 -10.57
CA TYR A 164 12.69 0.96 -9.41
C TYR A 164 14.15 0.73 -8.99
N HIS A 165 14.75 -0.41 -9.33
CA HIS A 165 16.15 -0.69 -9.07
C HIS A 165 17.10 0.24 -9.86
N VAL A 166 16.65 0.79 -11.00
CA VAL A 166 17.48 1.74 -11.77
C VAL A 166 17.73 3.00 -10.95
N LEU A 167 16.70 3.52 -10.28
CA LEU A 167 16.81 4.70 -9.43
C LEU A 167 17.67 4.45 -8.18
N GLU A 168 17.58 3.25 -7.60
CA GLU A 168 18.41 2.82 -6.48
C GLU A 168 19.89 2.76 -6.87
N VAL A 169 20.20 2.06 -7.96
CA VAL A 169 21.56 1.93 -8.48
C VAL A 169 22.12 3.30 -8.87
N GLN A 170 21.31 4.16 -9.50
CA GLN A 170 21.70 5.54 -9.80
C GLN A 170 22.09 6.30 -8.54
N LEU A 171 21.28 6.22 -7.47
CA LEU A 171 21.55 6.92 -6.21
C LEU A 171 22.81 6.38 -5.52
N VAL A 172 22.93 5.06 -5.41
CA VAL A 172 24.10 4.41 -4.80
C VAL A 172 25.38 4.79 -5.53
N LEU A 173 25.40 4.72 -6.87
CA LEU A 173 26.57 5.07 -7.66
C LEU A 173 26.92 6.56 -7.54
N ARG A 174 25.92 7.45 -7.59
CA ARG A 174 26.15 8.90 -7.45
C ARG A 174 26.62 9.29 -6.05
N GLN A 175 26.19 8.59 -5.00
CA GLN A 175 26.65 8.83 -3.63
C GLN A 175 28.05 8.26 -3.39
N ALA A 176 28.34 7.05 -3.90
CA ALA A 176 29.63 6.41 -3.73
C ALA A 176 30.75 7.07 -4.55
N LEU A 177 30.42 7.61 -5.74
CA LEU A 177 31.39 8.15 -6.69
C LEU A 177 31.06 9.61 -7.02
N GLN A 178 31.86 10.55 -6.50
CA GLN A 178 31.63 11.99 -6.68
C GLN A 178 31.83 12.45 -8.14
N ASN A 179 32.67 11.76 -8.91
CA ASN A 179 33.03 12.10 -10.29
C ASN A 179 32.23 11.29 -11.33
N VAL A 180 31.06 10.77 -10.97
CA VAL A 180 30.25 9.92 -11.84
C VAL A 180 28.82 10.45 -11.94
N TRP A 181 28.28 10.41 -13.15
CA TRP A 181 26.88 10.66 -13.46
C TRP A 181 26.23 9.39 -14.03
N THR A 182 24.95 9.23 -13.76
CA THR A 182 24.18 8.07 -14.22
C THR A 182 22.94 8.51 -14.98
N GLU A 183 22.70 7.91 -16.14
CA GLU A 183 21.64 8.30 -17.08
C GLU A 183 20.92 7.03 -17.60
N PRO A 184 19.59 6.94 -17.48
CA PRO A 184 18.87 5.76 -17.93
C PRO A 184 18.77 5.76 -19.46
N LEU A 185 19.13 4.64 -20.09
CA LEU A 185 19.07 4.44 -21.53
C LEU A 185 17.88 3.50 -21.84
N GLY A 186 16.66 4.04 -21.79
CA GLY A 186 15.41 3.26 -21.81
C GLY A 186 15.13 2.56 -20.47
N ASP A 187 14.33 1.50 -20.47
CA ASP A 187 13.80 0.89 -19.24
C ASP A 187 14.70 -0.20 -18.61
N LYS A 188 15.79 -0.60 -19.30
CA LYS A 188 16.60 -1.79 -18.91
C LYS A 188 18.12 -1.56 -18.88
N LYS A 189 18.58 -0.34 -19.21
CA LYS A 189 20.00 -0.04 -19.33
C LYS A 189 20.31 1.25 -18.57
N LEU A 190 21.41 1.26 -17.84
CA LEU A 190 21.90 2.43 -17.14
C LEU A 190 23.30 2.78 -17.64
N MET A 191 23.46 4.00 -18.16
CA MET A 191 24.75 4.54 -18.56
C MET A 191 25.40 5.25 -17.39
N VAL A 192 26.64 4.91 -17.09
CA VAL A 192 27.47 5.52 -16.06
C VAL A 192 28.60 6.26 -16.77
N LYS A 193 28.73 7.57 -16.57
CA LYS A 193 29.72 8.43 -17.23
C LYS A 193 30.57 9.14 -16.19
N LYS A 194 31.87 9.28 -16.42
CA LYS A 194 32.72 10.15 -15.61
C LYS A 194 32.40 11.61 -15.94
N VAL A 195 32.21 12.45 -14.93
CA VAL A 195 31.89 13.88 -15.07
C VAL A 195 32.72 14.72 -14.10
N SER A 196 33.03 15.96 -14.47
CA SER A 196 33.65 16.91 -13.56
C SER A 196 32.67 17.34 -12.45
N PRO A 197 33.16 17.80 -11.28
CA PRO A 197 32.30 18.31 -10.22
C PRO A 197 31.39 19.46 -10.65
N GLU A 198 31.91 20.38 -11.47
CA GLU A 198 31.14 21.51 -12.01
C GLU A 198 30.00 21.06 -12.92
N HIS A 199 30.29 20.14 -13.84
CA HIS A 199 29.27 19.59 -14.74
C HIS A 199 28.23 18.78 -13.97
N ARG A 200 28.65 18.06 -12.93
CA ARG A 200 27.74 17.34 -12.04
C ARG A 200 26.76 18.28 -11.33
N GLN A 201 27.22 19.41 -10.78
CA GLN A 201 26.34 20.38 -10.13
C GLN A 201 25.29 20.94 -11.11
N LEU A 202 25.69 21.22 -12.35
CA LEU A 202 24.76 21.66 -13.40
C LEU A 202 23.68 20.60 -13.69
N LEU A 203 24.08 19.32 -13.74
CA LEU A 203 23.16 18.22 -13.99
C LEU A 203 22.21 17.95 -12.81
N GLU A 204 22.70 18.03 -11.56
CA GLU A 204 21.89 17.87 -10.34
C GLU A 204 20.86 19.00 -10.18
N ASN A 205 21.20 20.21 -10.60
CA ASN A 205 20.31 21.37 -10.57
C ASN A 205 19.32 21.39 -11.76
N SER A 206 19.48 20.49 -12.74
CA SER A 206 18.57 20.40 -13.87
C SER A 206 17.23 19.77 -13.47
N SER A 207 16.13 20.30 -14.00
CA SER A 207 14.77 19.75 -13.78
C SER A 207 14.55 18.37 -14.41
N TYR A 208 15.46 17.93 -15.29
CA TYR A 208 15.40 16.67 -16.01
C TYR A 208 16.01 15.47 -15.24
N ASP A 209 16.65 15.70 -14.10
CA ASP A 209 17.23 14.60 -13.32
C ASP A 209 16.16 13.73 -12.67
N ARG A 210 15.97 12.52 -13.22
CA ARG A 210 15.01 11.54 -12.68
C ARG A 210 15.45 10.94 -11.34
N CYS A 211 16.73 11.08 -10.96
CA CYS A 211 17.29 10.55 -9.72
C CYS A 211 17.22 11.56 -8.55
N GLN A 212 16.29 12.52 -8.61
CA GLN A 212 15.99 13.38 -7.47
C GLN A 212 15.52 12.54 -6.28
N LYS A 213 16.07 12.81 -5.08
CA LYS A 213 15.69 12.14 -3.83
C LYS A 213 14.16 12.07 -3.62
N LYS A 214 13.43 13.11 -4.05
CA LYS A 214 11.96 13.18 -4.01
C LYS A 214 11.28 12.12 -4.89
N LEU A 215 11.78 11.89 -6.10
CA LEU A 215 11.23 10.90 -7.02
C LEU A 215 11.49 9.47 -6.55
N ILE A 216 12.67 9.23 -5.96
CA ILE A 216 13.03 7.95 -5.35
C ILE A 216 12.10 7.63 -4.19
N LEU A 217 11.89 8.59 -3.30
CA LEU A 217 10.97 8.43 -2.18
C LEU A 217 9.53 8.17 -2.67
N LEU A 218 9.06 8.88 -3.69
CA LEU A 218 7.75 8.66 -4.28
C LEU A 218 7.61 7.27 -4.91
N ALA A 219 8.64 6.81 -5.62
CA ALA A 219 8.66 5.47 -6.21
C ALA A 219 8.65 4.37 -5.13
N ALA A 220 9.47 4.53 -4.09
CA ALA A 220 9.57 3.58 -2.97
C ALA A 220 8.26 3.48 -2.16
N ARG A 221 7.60 4.62 -1.93
CA ARG A 221 6.26 4.67 -1.31
C ARG A 221 5.24 3.85 -2.09
N GLY A 222 5.34 3.85 -3.43
CA GLY A 222 4.41 3.20 -4.36
C GLY A 222 2.95 3.33 -3.92
N PHE A 223 2.33 2.22 -3.51
CA PHE A 223 0.92 2.16 -3.13
C PHE A 223 0.57 3.09 -1.96
N THR A 224 1.50 3.34 -1.04
CA THR A 224 1.32 4.27 0.08
C THR A 224 0.94 5.69 -0.40
N ASN A 225 1.34 6.09 -1.61
CA ASN A 225 0.89 7.35 -2.21
C ASN A 225 -0.63 7.35 -2.47
N LEU A 226 -1.19 6.24 -2.94
CA LEU A 226 -2.64 6.10 -3.12
C LEU A 226 -3.34 6.06 -1.77
N PHE A 227 -2.81 5.34 -0.80
CA PHE A 227 -3.33 5.33 0.57
C PHE A 227 -3.43 6.76 1.15
N GLN A 228 -2.39 7.57 1.01
CA GLN A 228 -2.40 8.98 1.44
C GLN A 228 -3.47 9.81 0.73
N ILE A 229 -3.67 9.59 -0.57
CA ILE A 229 -4.76 10.24 -1.33
C ILE A 229 -6.13 9.85 -0.76
N LEU A 230 -6.35 8.56 -0.45
CA LEU A 230 -7.61 8.07 0.12
C LEU A 230 -7.88 8.68 1.50
N VAL A 231 -6.86 8.70 2.37
CA VAL A 231 -6.93 9.31 3.70
C VAL A 231 -7.23 10.80 3.61
N ASN A 232 -6.58 11.53 2.70
CA ASN A 232 -6.79 12.97 2.53
C ASN A 232 -8.16 13.31 1.93
N ALA A 233 -8.73 12.41 1.11
CA ALA A 233 -10.05 12.62 0.52
C ALA A 233 -11.19 12.55 1.55
N LYS A 234 -10.96 11.91 2.70
CA LYS A 234 -11.91 11.77 3.82
C LYS A 234 -13.30 11.29 3.38
N LYS A 235 -13.35 10.49 2.31
CA LYS A 235 -14.59 9.90 1.79
C LYS A 235 -14.96 8.66 2.62
N PRO A 236 -16.25 8.28 2.65
CA PRO A 236 -16.68 7.05 3.29
C PRO A 236 -15.94 5.84 2.73
N LEU A 237 -15.37 5.04 3.62
CA LEU A 237 -14.74 3.76 3.29
C LEU A 237 -15.74 2.64 3.52
N VAL A 238 -16.18 2.00 2.44
CA VAL A 238 -17.14 0.89 2.50
C VAL A 238 -16.41 -0.42 2.28
N GLY A 239 -16.78 -1.45 3.04
CA GLY A 239 -16.38 -2.82 2.74
C GLY A 239 -17.15 -3.86 3.55
N HIS A 240 -16.65 -5.08 3.62
CA HIS A 240 -17.37 -6.21 4.22
C HIS A 240 -16.45 -7.00 5.14
N ASN A 241 -16.75 -7.03 6.45
CA ASN A 241 -15.92 -7.68 7.46
C ASN A 241 -14.53 -7.04 7.59
N MET A 242 -14.50 -5.71 7.70
CA MET A 242 -13.36 -4.83 7.44
C MET A 242 -12.26 -4.82 8.52
N LEU A 243 -12.37 -5.60 9.60
CA LEU A 243 -11.38 -5.54 10.69
C LEU A 243 -9.96 -5.84 10.18
N MET A 244 -9.80 -6.97 9.50
CA MET A 244 -8.50 -7.38 8.96
C MET A 244 -8.01 -6.40 7.89
N ASP A 245 -8.91 -5.94 7.02
CA ASP A 245 -8.64 -4.93 6.02
C ASP A 245 -8.05 -3.65 6.63
N LEU A 246 -8.72 -3.10 7.65
CA LEU A 246 -8.30 -1.89 8.34
C LEU A 246 -6.98 -2.09 9.09
N MET A 247 -6.76 -3.26 9.68
CA MET A 247 -5.51 -3.59 10.34
C MET A 247 -4.34 -3.66 9.33
N HIS A 248 -4.54 -4.28 8.17
CA HIS A 248 -3.53 -4.28 7.09
C HIS A 248 -3.28 -2.88 6.53
N LEU A 249 -4.34 -2.07 6.33
CA LEU A 249 -4.20 -0.69 5.89
C LEU A 249 -3.36 0.14 6.87
N HIS A 250 -3.59 -0.04 8.17
CA HIS A 250 -2.84 0.62 9.22
C HIS A 250 -1.37 0.15 9.22
N ASP A 251 -1.12 -1.16 9.38
CA ASP A 251 0.22 -1.73 9.52
C ASP A 251 1.14 -1.47 8.33
N LYS A 252 0.60 -1.65 7.11
CA LYS A 252 1.40 -1.68 5.87
C LYS A 252 1.59 -0.31 5.23
N PHE A 253 0.66 0.63 5.42
CA PHE A 253 0.70 1.94 4.74
C PHE A 253 0.73 3.14 5.68
N TYR A 254 0.36 2.98 6.95
CA TYR A 254 0.41 4.08 7.92
C TYR A 254 1.53 3.89 8.94
N ARG A 255 1.35 3.05 9.94
CA ARG A 255 2.28 2.82 11.05
C ARG A 255 2.10 1.40 11.57
N PRO A 256 3.09 0.81 12.25
CA PRO A 256 2.91 -0.47 12.91
C PRO A 256 1.68 -0.47 13.82
N LEU A 257 0.93 -1.58 13.84
CA LEU A 257 -0.25 -1.71 14.69
C LEU A 257 0.08 -1.45 16.17
N PRO A 258 -0.65 -0.54 16.86
CA PRO A 258 -0.38 -0.22 18.25
C PRO A 258 -0.74 -1.39 19.17
N GLU A 259 -0.20 -1.38 20.39
CA GLU A 259 -0.51 -2.42 21.38
C GLU A 259 -1.93 -2.26 21.94
N SER A 260 -2.41 -1.02 22.05
CA SER A 260 -3.75 -0.70 22.52
C SER A 260 -4.76 -0.76 21.39
N TYR A 261 -5.82 -1.54 21.61
CA TYR A 261 -6.99 -1.56 20.72
C TYR A 261 -7.69 -0.18 20.63
N GLU A 262 -7.71 0.57 21.73
CA GLU A 262 -8.28 1.93 21.73
C GLU A 262 -7.48 2.90 20.87
N GLU A 263 -6.15 2.79 20.90
CA GLU A 263 -5.29 3.58 20.03
C GLU A 263 -5.48 3.20 18.56
N PHE A 264 -5.60 1.90 18.26
CA PHE A 264 -5.93 1.46 16.90
C PHE A 264 -7.23 2.09 16.40
N LYS A 265 -8.31 2.04 17.21
CA LYS A 265 -9.59 2.68 16.86
C LYS A 265 -9.44 4.17 16.59
N ARG A 266 -8.77 4.92 17.49
CA ARG A 266 -8.53 6.36 17.30
C ARG A 266 -7.78 6.63 16.00
N ASN A 267 -6.71 5.88 15.74
CA ASN A 267 -5.93 6.01 14.51
C ASN A 267 -6.78 5.75 13.27
N ILE A 268 -7.58 4.68 13.25
CA ILE A 268 -8.45 4.34 12.13
C ILE A 268 -9.51 5.41 11.89
N HIS A 269 -10.18 5.92 12.92
CA HIS A 269 -11.17 6.99 12.76
C HIS A 269 -10.55 8.33 12.33
N ASN A 270 -9.31 8.61 12.73
CA ASN A 270 -8.57 9.77 12.24
C ASN A 270 -8.22 9.62 10.76
N LEU A 271 -7.85 8.42 10.31
CA LEU A 271 -7.53 8.13 8.92
C LEU A 271 -8.80 8.16 8.05
N PHE A 272 -9.84 7.44 8.46
CA PHE A 272 -11.11 7.27 7.77
C PHE A 272 -12.28 7.63 8.71
N PRO A 273 -12.78 8.87 8.67
CA PRO A 273 -13.82 9.32 9.61
C PRO A 273 -15.15 8.56 9.48
N VAL A 274 -15.47 8.09 8.27
CA VAL A 274 -16.69 7.36 7.98
C VAL A 274 -16.31 5.99 7.43
N ILE A 275 -16.66 4.92 8.17
CA ILE A 275 -16.42 3.53 7.80
C ILE A 275 -17.74 2.80 7.80
N ILE A 276 -18.03 2.07 6.73
CA ILE A 276 -19.26 1.29 6.57
C ILE A 276 -18.89 -0.17 6.37
N ASP A 277 -19.06 -0.99 7.42
CA ASP A 277 -18.96 -2.44 7.32
C ASP A 277 -20.34 -3.02 6.97
N THR A 278 -20.50 -3.41 5.71
CA THR A 278 -21.75 -3.97 5.18
C THR A 278 -22.22 -5.22 5.91
N LYS A 279 -21.32 -6.03 6.50
CA LYS A 279 -21.70 -7.20 7.31
C LYS A 279 -22.37 -6.75 8.60
N THR A 280 -21.80 -5.75 9.26
CA THR A 280 -22.35 -5.16 10.49
C THR A 280 -23.66 -4.43 10.20
N VAL A 281 -23.73 -3.67 9.10
CA VAL A 281 -24.97 -3.03 8.63
C VAL A 281 -26.05 -4.10 8.42
N THR A 282 -25.78 -5.16 7.65
CA THR A 282 -26.77 -6.21 7.39
C THR A 282 -27.27 -6.89 8.67
N LYS A 283 -26.37 -7.22 9.61
CA LYS A 283 -26.75 -7.80 10.90
C LYS A 283 -27.60 -6.87 11.76
N SER A 284 -27.28 -5.58 11.76
CA SER A 284 -28.05 -4.58 12.51
C SER A 284 -29.44 -4.34 11.90
N MET A 285 -29.55 -4.33 10.57
CA MET A 285 -30.81 -4.24 9.84
C MET A 285 -31.72 -5.43 10.15
N GLN A 286 -31.17 -6.65 10.22
CA GLN A 286 -31.93 -7.83 10.64
C GLN A 286 -32.44 -7.69 12.08
N LYS A 287 -31.61 -7.20 13.01
CA LYS A 287 -32.05 -6.95 14.40
C LYS A 287 -33.16 -5.91 14.49
N VAL A 288 -33.03 -4.78 13.79
CA VAL A 288 -34.04 -3.71 13.77
C VAL A 288 -35.37 -4.21 13.17
N ARG A 289 -35.30 -5.04 12.12
CA ARG A 289 -36.49 -5.67 11.53
C ARG A 289 -37.18 -6.63 12.51
N CYS A 290 -36.43 -7.27 13.40
CA CYS A 290 -36.98 -8.11 14.47
C CYS A 290 -37.48 -7.31 15.69
N THR A 291 -37.01 -6.08 15.92
CA THR A 291 -37.37 -5.26 17.10
C THR A 291 -38.30 -4.08 16.80
N GLY A 292 -38.72 -3.87 15.54
CA GLY A 292 -39.75 -2.90 15.15
C GLY A 292 -39.38 -1.41 15.24
N LEU A 293 -38.12 -1.06 15.53
CA LEU A 293 -37.66 0.32 15.70
C LEU A 293 -37.22 0.96 14.37
N PHE A 294 -38.17 1.42 13.56
CA PHE A 294 -37.89 2.13 12.30
C PHE A 294 -37.71 3.64 12.54
N SER A 295 -36.48 4.10 12.78
CA SER A 295 -36.15 5.52 12.64
C SER A 295 -34.79 5.74 11.99
N PHE A 296 -34.71 6.73 11.10
CA PHE A 296 -33.47 7.12 10.40
C PHE A 296 -32.35 7.54 11.37
N GLN A 297 -32.71 8.05 12.55
CA GLN A 297 -31.80 8.40 13.63
C GLN A 297 -31.06 7.16 14.19
N GLY A 298 -31.75 6.02 14.27
CA GLY A 298 -31.16 4.75 14.73
C GLY A 298 -30.07 4.22 13.79
N TYR A 299 -30.22 4.45 12.48
CA TYR A 299 -29.22 4.05 11.49
C TYR A 299 -27.92 4.88 11.58
N LEU A 300 -28.02 6.18 11.85
CA LEU A 300 -26.84 7.03 12.02
C LEU A 300 -26.04 6.65 13.28
N PHE A 301 -26.72 6.26 14.36
CA PHE A 301 -26.09 5.79 15.60
C PHE A 301 -25.37 4.43 15.42
N ILE A 302 -25.89 3.56 14.55
CA ILE A 302 -25.24 2.28 14.16
C ILE A 302 -24.00 2.53 13.30
N LEU A 303 -24.02 3.55 12.45
CA LEU A 303 -22.88 3.95 11.60
C LEU A 303 -21.81 4.74 12.36
N GLN A 304 -22.15 5.34 13.51
CA GLN A 304 -21.23 6.06 14.40
C GLN A 304 -20.76 5.22 15.61
N GLY A 305 -21.39 4.08 15.87
CA GLY A 305 -20.94 3.12 16.88
C GLY A 305 -19.70 2.36 16.42
N SER A 306 -18.94 1.80 17.38
CA SER A 306 -17.76 0.97 17.08
C SER A 306 -18.13 -0.11 16.03
N PRO A 307 -17.43 -0.21 14.89
CA PRO A 307 -17.73 -1.22 13.87
C PRO A 307 -17.47 -2.66 14.36
N PHE A 308 -16.87 -2.79 15.54
CA PHE A 308 -16.49 -4.03 16.19
C PHE A 308 -17.21 -4.14 17.53
N LYS A 309 -18.37 -4.81 17.52
CA LYS A 309 -19.03 -5.41 18.68
C LYS A 309 -19.10 -6.91 18.46
#